data_AF-A0A522EKZ1-F1
#
_entry.id   AF-A0A522EKZ1-F1
#
_cell.length_a   1.000
_cell.length_b   1.000
_cell.length_c   1.000
_cell.angle_alpha   90.00
_cell.angle_beta   90.00
_cell.angle_gamma   90.00
#
_symmetry.space_group_name_H-M   'P 1'
#
loop_
_entity.id
_entity.type
_entity.pdbx_description
1 polymer ?
#
loop_
_entity_poly.entity_id
_entity_poly.type
_entity_poly.pdbx_seq_one_letter_code
_entity_poly.pdbx_strand_id
1 'polypeptide(L)'
;MKKQESRMILKELQLRNFEYSSRHGLSERLVQNYLKKKGYEVWRGSSILGIAGSLNYYRFERVRFKRDRLENLLTKMLGTRLSELREQLKKGIPDFLAYRNRKFIFVEVKLEGESLKSHQKECAALLESFGFEIMLVRIKRKVYRAEAVYVGSKLKIRTRQLRLKGVKKRAKPTKAF
;
A
#
# COMPACT_ATOMS: atom_id res chain seq x y z
N MET A 1 -29.41 14.14 -7.39
CA MET A 1 -28.33 13.89 -6.39
C MET A 1 -27.13 13.26 -7.09
N LYS A 2 -26.01 13.99 -7.23
CA LYS A 2 -24.82 13.53 -7.94
C LYS A 2 -24.06 12.53 -7.05
N LYS A 3 -23.79 11.33 -7.58
CA LYS A 3 -22.93 10.31 -6.97
C LYS A 3 -21.60 10.94 -6.53
N GLN A 4 -21.37 10.96 -5.23
CA GLN A 4 -20.06 11.20 -4.64
C GLN A 4 -19.22 9.97 -4.97
N GLU A 5 -18.55 9.98 -6.13
CA GLU A 5 -17.54 8.97 -6.45
C GLU A 5 -16.36 9.18 -5.50
N SER A 6 -16.36 8.43 -4.40
CA SER A 6 -15.18 8.21 -3.55
C SER A 6 -14.08 7.63 -4.45
N ARG A 7 -13.13 8.49 -4.83
CA ARG A 7 -12.07 8.11 -5.76
C ARG A 7 -10.95 7.43 -4.99
N MET A 8 -11.02 6.11 -4.89
CA MET A 8 -9.86 5.29 -4.56
C MET A 8 -8.69 5.71 -5.45
N ILE A 9 -7.56 6.08 -4.84
CA ILE A 9 -6.40 6.57 -5.58
C ILE A 9 -5.60 5.37 -6.07
N LEU A 10 -5.68 5.09 -7.37
CA LEU A 10 -4.84 4.08 -8.00
C LEU A 10 -3.43 4.62 -8.18
N LYS A 11 -2.46 3.91 -7.62
CA LYS A 11 -1.04 4.18 -7.81
C LYS A 11 -0.34 2.94 -8.35
N GLU A 12 0.47 3.13 -9.37
CA GLU A 12 1.28 2.04 -9.93
C GLU A 12 2.74 2.20 -9.48
N LEU A 13 3.35 1.12 -9.02
CA LEU A 13 4.78 1.07 -8.74
C LEU A 13 5.48 0.21 -9.79
N GLN A 14 6.48 0.80 -10.46
CA GLN A 14 7.39 0.10 -11.35
C GLN A 14 8.53 -0.52 -10.51
N LEU A 15 8.56 -1.86 -10.40
CA LEU A 15 9.58 -2.57 -9.64
C LEU A 15 10.59 -3.21 -10.60
N ARG A 16 11.81 -2.66 -10.66
CA ARG A 16 12.86 -3.06 -11.60
C ARG A 16 13.27 -4.54 -11.39
N ASN A 17 13.29 -5.33 -12.48
CA ASN A 17 14.03 -6.58 -12.65
C ASN A 17 13.80 -7.74 -11.65
N PHE A 18 12.58 -7.94 -11.12
CA PHE A 18 12.28 -9.13 -10.32
C PHE A 18 11.03 -9.85 -10.80
N GLU A 19 11.19 -11.11 -11.18
CA GLU A 19 10.07 -12.02 -11.41
C GLU A 19 9.52 -12.46 -10.04
N TYR A 20 8.34 -11.97 -9.73
CA TYR A 20 7.80 -11.98 -8.37
C TYR A 20 6.92 -13.19 -8.04
N SER A 21 6.69 -14.06 -9.02
CA SER A 21 5.84 -15.25 -8.92
C SER A 21 6.27 -16.21 -7.80
N SER A 22 7.51 -16.13 -7.31
CA SER A 22 8.09 -17.08 -6.35
C SER A 22 8.25 -16.58 -4.93
N ARG A 23 7.89 -15.32 -4.60
CA ARG A 23 8.14 -14.75 -3.26
C ARG A 23 6.93 -14.03 -2.68
N HIS A 24 6.14 -14.76 -1.90
CA HIS A 24 5.11 -14.18 -1.03
C HIS A 24 5.70 -13.09 -0.12
N GLY A 25 4.99 -11.96 0.03
CA GLY A 25 5.36 -10.87 0.94
C GLY A 25 6.49 -9.94 0.50
N LEU A 26 7.20 -10.22 -0.61
CA LEU A 26 8.23 -9.30 -1.10
C LEU A 26 7.58 -7.99 -1.61
N SER A 27 6.34 -8.07 -2.14
CA SER A 27 5.58 -6.97 -2.77
C SER A 27 5.21 -5.95 -1.72
N GLU A 28 4.58 -6.45 -0.67
CA GLU A 28 4.32 -5.76 0.59
C GLU A 28 5.59 -5.09 1.14
N ARG A 29 6.72 -5.82 1.20
CA ARG A 29 7.98 -5.27 1.70
C ARG A 29 8.50 -4.11 0.85
N LEU A 30 8.37 -4.18 -0.48
CA LEU A 30 8.78 -3.08 -1.37
C LEU A 30 7.88 -1.86 -1.20
N VAL A 31 6.56 -2.05 -1.12
CA VAL A 31 5.61 -0.96 -0.85
C VAL A 31 5.88 -0.33 0.51
N GLN A 32 6.08 -1.14 1.55
CA GLN A 32 6.39 -0.65 2.89
C GLN A 32 7.68 0.18 2.89
N ASN A 33 8.74 -0.30 2.25
CA ASN A 33 10.01 0.43 2.14
C ASN A 33 9.85 1.75 1.37
N TYR A 34 9.07 1.74 0.28
CA TYR A 34 8.76 2.95 -0.47
C TYR A 34 8.01 3.98 0.40
N LEU A 35 6.98 3.57 1.13
CA LEU A 35 6.22 4.43 2.04
C LEU A 35 7.13 5.03 3.12
N LYS A 36 7.95 4.20 3.78
CA LYS A 36 8.93 4.66 4.77
C LYS A 36 9.92 5.67 4.18
N LYS A 37 10.47 5.41 2.99
CA LYS A 37 11.37 6.34 2.29
C LYS A 37 10.69 7.69 1.96
N LYS A 38 9.37 7.68 1.81
CA LYS A 38 8.56 8.89 1.61
C LYS A 38 8.12 9.55 2.92
N GLY A 39 8.66 9.13 4.06
CA GLY A 39 8.38 9.73 5.37
C GLY A 39 7.05 9.31 5.97
N TYR A 40 6.46 8.20 5.52
CA TYR A 40 5.30 7.63 6.19
C TYR A 40 5.73 6.75 7.35
N GLU A 41 4.96 6.82 8.43
CA GLU A 41 4.92 5.77 9.43
C GLU A 41 3.98 4.67 8.97
N VAL A 42 4.41 3.42 9.07
CA VAL A 42 3.68 2.29 8.48
C VAL A 42 3.46 1.19 9.51
N TRP A 43 2.21 0.77 9.62
CA TRP A 43 1.73 -0.40 10.37
C TRP A 43 1.08 -1.39 9.41
N ARG A 44 0.92 -2.64 9.84
CA ARG A 44 0.01 -3.58 9.15
C ARG A 44 -1.40 -3.01 9.21
N GLY A 45 -2.20 -3.14 8.16
CA GLY A 45 -3.54 -2.55 8.16
C GLY A 45 -4.44 -3.14 9.24
N SER A 46 -4.29 -4.43 9.54
CA SER A 46 -4.95 -5.09 10.69
C SER A 46 -4.63 -4.45 12.05
N SER A 47 -3.66 -3.53 12.12
CA SER A 47 -3.38 -2.77 13.34
C SER A 47 -4.51 -1.81 13.73
N ILE A 48 -5.41 -1.48 12.80
CA ILE A 48 -6.64 -0.71 13.07
C ILE A 48 -7.53 -1.40 14.12
N LEU A 49 -7.49 -2.73 14.22
CA LEU A 49 -8.26 -3.51 15.18
C LEU A 49 -7.77 -3.35 16.64
N GLY A 50 -6.69 -2.60 16.85
CA GLY A 50 -6.18 -2.29 18.18
C GLY A 50 -5.35 -3.43 18.80
N ILE A 51 -5.29 -3.41 20.13
CA ILE A 51 -4.46 -4.32 20.96
C ILE A 51 -5.01 -5.75 20.96
N ALA A 52 -6.34 -5.91 20.88
CA ALA A 52 -7.02 -7.20 20.88
C ALA A 52 -6.53 -8.14 19.76
N GLY A 53 -6.01 -7.60 18.66
CA GLY A 53 -5.45 -8.39 17.55
C GLY A 53 -3.97 -8.77 17.69
N SER A 54 -3.30 -8.52 18.82
CA SER A 54 -1.84 -8.65 18.93
C SER A 54 -1.37 -9.52 20.10
N LEU A 55 -1.15 -10.81 19.83
CA LEU A 55 -0.59 -11.80 20.78
C LEU A 55 0.73 -11.38 21.44
N ASN A 56 1.52 -10.53 20.78
CA ASN A 56 2.85 -10.12 21.22
C ASN A 56 2.89 -8.74 21.90
N TYR A 57 1.73 -8.11 22.12
CA TYR A 57 1.67 -6.73 22.63
C TYR A 57 2.38 -6.58 23.99
N TYR A 58 2.13 -7.50 24.93
CA TYR A 58 2.75 -7.47 26.26
C TYR A 58 4.18 -8.00 26.29
N ARG A 59 4.65 -8.67 25.23
CA ARG A 59 5.97 -9.31 25.21
C ARG A 59 7.11 -8.38 24.83
N PHE A 60 6.83 -7.31 24.08
CA PHE A 60 7.88 -6.44 23.53
C PHE A 60 7.53 -4.97 23.69
N GLU A 61 8.32 -4.28 24.51
CA GLU A 61 8.14 -2.86 24.83
C GLU A 61 8.09 -1.96 23.57
N ARG A 62 8.99 -2.18 22.60
CA ARG A 62 8.98 -1.41 21.34
C ARG A 62 7.71 -1.62 20.52
N VAL A 63 7.11 -2.81 20.58
CA VAL A 63 5.83 -3.12 19.90
C VAL A 63 4.70 -2.39 20.60
N ARG A 64 4.69 -2.41 21.94
CA ARG A 64 3.74 -1.67 22.77
C ARG A 64 3.78 -0.17 22.46
N PHE A 65 4.94 0.48 22.55
CA PHE A 65 5.06 1.92 22.24
C PHE A 65 4.52 2.29 20.86
N LYS A 66 4.83 1.47 19.85
CA LYS A 66 4.36 1.70 18.48
C LYS A 66 2.84 1.53 18.34
N ARG A 67 2.23 0.66 19.15
CA ARG A 67 0.79 0.39 19.17
C ARG A 67 0.04 1.47 19.97
N ASP A 68 0.52 1.83 21.15
CA ASP A 68 -0.03 2.91 21.97
C ASP A 68 -0.03 4.23 21.22
N ARG A 69 1.06 4.51 20.49
CA ARG A 69 1.12 5.68 19.64
C ARG A 69 0.07 5.65 18.52
N LEU A 70 -0.11 4.51 17.86
CA LEU A 70 -1.13 4.37 16.81
C LEU A 70 -2.54 4.55 17.41
N GLU A 71 -2.80 3.94 18.55
CA GLU A 71 -4.08 4.05 19.27
C GLU A 71 -4.39 5.52 19.58
N ASN A 72 -3.44 6.22 20.19
CA ASN A 72 -3.59 7.64 20.51
C ASN A 72 -3.86 8.50 19.27
N LEU A 73 -3.22 8.20 18.13
CA LEU A 73 -3.45 8.93 16.89
C LEU A 73 -4.85 8.66 16.31
N LEU A 74 -5.30 7.40 16.34
CA LEU A 74 -6.62 7.00 15.84
C LEU A 74 -7.75 7.54 16.74
N THR A 75 -7.58 7.47 18.06
CA THR A 75 -8.53 8.03 19.03
C THR A 75 -8.65 9.53 18.89
N LYS A 76 -7.54 10.24 18.64
CA LYS A 76 -7.58 11.69 18.35
C LYS A 76 -8.34 12.03 17.07
N MET A 77 -8.33 11.16 16.07
CA MET A 77 -8.99 11.40 14.79
C MET A 77 -10.48 11.01 14.80
N LEU A 78 -10.82 9.88 15.41
CA LEU A 78 -12.17 9.31 15.34
C LEU A 78 -12.95 9.38 16.66
N GLY A 79 -12.27 9.56 17.79
CA GLY A 79 -12.89 9.50 19.11
C GLY A 79 -13.63 8.19 19.33
N THR A 80 -14.88 8.29 19.78
CA THR A 80 -15.78 7.13 20.03
C THR A 80 -16.08 6.32 18.77
N ARG A 81 -16.06 6.95 17.58
CA ARG A 81 -16.28 6.29 16.29
C ARG A 81 -15.23 5.23 15.97
N LEU A 82 -14.09 5.22 16.66
CA LEU A 82 -13.09 4.17 16.50
C LEU A 82 -13.61 2.79 16.92
N SER A 83 -14.43 2.70 17.98
CA SER A 83 -15.02 1.42 18.41
C SER A 83 -16.02 0.92 17.38
N GLU A 84 -16.91 1.80 16.92
CA GLU A 84 -17.91 1.51 15.89
C GLU A 84 -17.28 0.98 14.60
N LEU A 85 -16.15 1.59 14.18
CA LEU A 85 -15.40 1.11 13.01
C LEU A 85 -14.88 -0.31 13.24
N ARG A 86 -14.30 -0.59 14.40
CA ARG A 86 -13.67 -1.88 14.71
C ARG A 86 -14.68 -3.02 14.74
N GLU A 87 -15.87 -2.78 15.26
CA GLU A 87 -16.96 -3.76 15.29
C GLU A 87 -17.45 -4.14 13.88
N GLN A 88 -17.37 -3.19 12.94
CA GLN A 88 -17.78 -3.39 11.55
C GLN A 88 -16.66 -4.00 10.68
N LEU A 89 -15.40 -3.86 11.07
CA LEU A 89 -14.26 -4.42 10.33
C LEU A 89 -14.15 -5.93 10.53
N LYS A 90 -14.71 -6.70 9.58
CA LYS A 90 -14.72 -8.18 9.63
C LYS A 90 -13.58 -8.82 8.84
N LYS A 91 -13.39 -8.42 7.58
CA LYS A 91 -12.42 -9.03 6.64
C LYS A 91 -12.05 -8.04 5.54
N GLY A 92 -10.97 -8.34 4.80
CA GLY A 92 -10.56 -7.54 3.65
C GLY A 92 -9.86 -6.23 4.02
N ILE A 93 -9.36 -6.12 5.26
CA ILE A 93 -8.58 -4.97 5.71
C ILE A 93 -7.36 -4.80 4.80
N PRO A 94 -7.07 -3.58 4.30
CA PRO A 94 -5.92 -3.34 3.46
C PRO A 94 -4.59 -3.77 4.09
N ASP A 95 -3.59 -4.09 3.28
CA ASP A 95 -2.29 -4.60 3.77
C ASP A 95 -1.59 -3.69 4.78
N PHE A 96 -1.68 -2.36 4.58
CA PHE A 96 -1.03 -1.37 5.43
C PHE A 96 -1.96 -0.24 5.86
N LEU A 97 -1.64 0.31 7.03
CA LEU A 97 -2.10 1.62 7.49
C LEU A 97 -0.87 2.52 7.55
N ALA A 98 -0.91 3.64 6.85
CA ALA A 98 0.18 4.60 6.76
C ALA A 98 -0.25 5.96 7.30
N TYR A 99 0.65 6.66 8.00
CA TYR A 99 0.40 7.98 8.56
C TYR A 99 1.50 8.96 8.16
N ARG A 100 1.11 10.15 7.71
CA ARG A 100 2.01 11.27 7.42
C ARG A 100 1.24 12.58 7.46
N ASN A 101 1.83 13.64 8.00
CA ASN A 101 1.26 14.99 8.01
C ASN A 101 -0.20 15.02 8.55
N ARG A 102 -0.45 14.34 9.68
CA ARG A 102 -1.77 14.24 10.31
C ARG A 102 -2.86 13.54 9.48
N LYS A 103 -2.49 12.84 8.41
CA LYS A 103 -3.42 12.07 7.60
C LYS A 103 -3.08 10.58 7.62
N PHE A 104 -4.13 9.77 7.73
CA PHE A 104 -4.05 8.33 7.57
C PHE A 104 -4.47 7.91 6.16
N ILE A 105 -3.75 6.94 5.61
CA ILE A 105 -4.04 6.32 4.33
C ILE A 105 -3.93 4.80 4.49
N PHE A 106 -4.96 4.08 4.08
CA PHE A 106 -4.86 2.63 3.94
C PHE A 106 -4.29 2.26 2.58
N VAL A 107 -3.43 1.26 2.55
CA VAL A 107 -2.74 0.84 1.32
C VAL A 107 -3.00 -0.63 1.09
N GLU A 108 -3.65 -0.93 -0.03
CA GLU A 108 -3.88 -2.29 -0.52
C GLU A 108 -2.90 -2.58 -1.66
N VAL A 109 -2.21 -3.71 -1.62
CA VAL A 109 -1.20 -4.10 -2.61
C VAL A 109 -1.76 -5.22 -3.48
N LYS A 110 -1.70 -5.04 -4.79
CA LYS A 110 -2.14 -6.03 -5.77
C LYS A 110 -1.09 -6.26 -6.84
N LEU A 111 -0.98 -7.49 -7.32
CA LEU A 111 -0.17 -7.79 -8.49
C LEU A 111 -0.87 -7.36 -9.79
N GLU A 112 -0.10 -7.23 -10.87
CA GLU A 112 -0.60 -7.07 -12.23
C GLU A 112 -1.50 -8.26 -12.59
N GLY A 113 -2.79 -7.99 -12.80
CA GLY A 113 -3.82 -9.00 -13.05
C GLY A 113 -4.61 -9.43 -11.83
N GLU A 114 -4.21 -9.07 -10.61
CA GLU A 114 -5.01 -9.34 -9.41
C GLU A 114 -6.11 -8.29 -9.26
N SER A 115 -7.35 -8.75 -9.13
CA SER A 115 -8.52 -7.91 -8.89
C SER A 115 -8.81 -7.76 -7.40
N LEU A 116 -9.42 -6.64 -7.02
CA LEU A 116 -9.98 -6.48 -5.68
C LEU A 116 -11.18 -7.42 -5.51
N LYS A 117 -11.16 -8.22 -4.46
CA LYS A 117 -12.28 -9.08 -4.07
C LYS A 117 -13.43 -8.21 -3.52
N SER A 118 -14.68 -8.67 -3.62
CA SER A 118 -15.86 -7.88 -3.20
C SER A 118 -15.76 -7.39 -1.76
N HIS A 119 -15.38 -8.27 -0.83
CA HIS A 119 -15.21 -7.91 0.58
C HIS A 119 -14.07 -6.89 0.84
N GLN A 120 -13.07 -6.82 -0.03
CA GLN A 120 -12.02 -5.78 0.07
C GLN A 120 -12.57 -4.42 -0.37
N LYS A 121 -13.46 -4.40 -1.39
CA LYS A 121 -14.15 -3.18 -1.82
C LYS A 121 -15.12 -2.68 -0.76
N GLU A 122 -15.88 -3.60 -0.15
CA GLU A 122 -16.78 -3.30 0.98
C GLU A 122 -16.00 -2.71 2.17
N CYS A 123 -14.87 -3.33 2.53
CA CYS A 123 -13.99 -2.81 3.58
C CYS A 123 -13.42 -1.44 3.23
N ALA A 124 -12.98 -1.22 1.99
CA ALA A 124 -12.49 0.08 1.53
C ALA A 124 -13.58 1.15 1.63
N ALA A 125 -14.80 0.87 1.18
CA ALA A 125 -15.93 1.80 1.27
C ALA A 125 -16.29 2.14 2.72
N LEU A 126 -16.25 1.14 3.63
CA LEU A 126 -16.42 1.36 5.06
C LEU A 126 -15.32 2.28 5.62
N LEU A 127 -14.05 2.03 5.28
CA LEU A 127 -12.95 2.89 5.75
C LEU A 127 -13.08 4.33 5.21
N GLU A 128 -13.51 4.51 3.96
CA GLU A 128 -13.77 5.84 3.39
C GLU A 128 -14.90 6.57 4.12
N SER A 129 -15.95 5.88 4.56
CA SER A 129 -17.05 6.51 5.32
C SER A 129 -16.61 7.00 6.72
N PHE A 130 -15.50 6.48 7.24
CA PHE A 130 -14.82 6.97 8.45
C PHE A 130 -13.74 8.02 8.15
N GLY A 131 -13.64 8.50 6.91
CA GLY A 131 -12.76 9.60 6.52
C GLY A 131 -11.32 9.18 6.18
N PHE A 132 -11.07 7.89 5.99
CA PHE A 132 -9.76 7.42 5.54
C PHE A 132 -9.60 7.52 4.02
N GLU A 133 -8.39 7.87 3.57
CA GLU A 133 -8.02 7.74 2.16
C GLU A 133 -7.59 6.29 1.86
N ILE A 134 -8.00 5.76 0.71
CA ILE A 134 -7.58 4.42 0.25
C ILE A 134 -6.68 4.55 -0.98
N MET A 135 -5.51 3.95 -0.89
CA MET A 135 -4.53 3.87 -1.98
C MET A 135 -4.37 2.41 -2.44
N LEU A 136 -4.76 2.13 -3.67
CA LEU A 136 -4.49 0.84 -4.30
C LEU A 136 -3.14 0.89 -5.01
N VAL A 137 -2.19 0.07 -4.58
CA VAL A 137 -0.87 -0.06 -5.20
C VAL A 137 -0.83 -1.29 -6.09
N ARG A 138 -0.73 -1.07 -7.40
CA ARG A 138 -0.52 -2.16 -8.37
C ARG A 138 0.96 -2.33 -8.70
N ILE A 139 1.43 -3.56 -8.56
CA ILE A 139 2.81 -3.97 -8.86
C ILE A 139 2.85 -4.64 -10.22
N LYS A 140 3.58 -4.04 -11.17
CA LYS A 140 3.75 -4.60 -12.52
C LYS A 140 4.77 -5.76 -12.50
N ARG A 141 4.41 -6.89 -13.12
CA ARG A 141 5.27 -8.09 -13.31
C ARG A 141 6.40 -7.79 -14.29
N LYS A 142 6.14 -6.99 -15.32
CA LYS A 142 7.16 -6.49 -16.27
C LYS A 142 7.31 -4.98 -16.13
N VAL A 143 8.56 -4.52 -16.05
CA VAL A 143 8.91 -3.10 -15.92
C VAL A 143 8.68 -2.40 -17.25
N TYR A 144 7.45 -1.97 -17.51
CA TYR A 144 7.20 -1.02 -18.58
C TYR A 144 7.47 0.38 -18.03
N ARG A 145 8.49 1.07 -18.55
CA ARG A 145 8.61 2.52 -18.35
C ARG A 145 7.50 3.18 -19.18
N ALA A 146 6.52 3.77 -18.51
CA ALA A 146 5.58 4.68 -19.15
C ALA A 146 6.22 6.08 -19.21
N GLU A 147 6.22 6.70 -20.38
CA GLU A 147 6.59 8.10 -20.57
C GLU A 147 5.28 8.89 -20.69
N ALA A 148 5.07 9.84 -19.78
CA ALA A 148 3.92 10.74 -19.86
C ALA A 148 4.29 11.89 -20.79
N VAL A 149 3.73 11.90 -22.00
CA VAL A 149 3.87 13.01 -22.93
C VAL A 149 2.66 13.92 -22.76
N TYR A 150 2.92 15.19 -22.44
CA TYR A 150 1.89 16.21 -22.38
C TYR A 150 1.48 16.60 -23.81
N VAL A 151 0.20 16.49 -24.15
CA VAL A 151 -0.36 17.03 -25.40
C VAL A 151 -1.57 17.89 -25.01
N GLY A 152 -1.35 19.19 -24.86
CA GLY A 152 -2.38 20.14 -24.41
C GLY A 152 -2.83 19.89 -22.95
N SER A 153 -4.11 20.14 -22.65
CA SER A 153 -4.68 20.04 -21.29
C SER A 153 -5.18 18.66 -20.86
N LYS A 154 -4.95 17.61 -21.68
CA LYS A 154 -5.44 16.24 -21.41
C LYS A 154 -4.26 15.27 -21.34
N LEU A 155 -4.16 14.54 -20.22
CA LEU A 155 -3.20 13.45 -20.05
C LEU A 155 -3.61 12.26 -20.94
N LYS A 156 -2.96 12.08 -22.09
CA LYS A 156 -3.07 10.84 -22.88
C LYS A 156 -1.88 9.94 -22.60
N ILE A 157 -2.12 8.81 -21.93
CA ILE A 157 -1.11 7.78 -21.70
C ILE A 157 -0.93 6.98 -23.00
N ARG A 158 0.14 7.25 -23.76
CA ARG A 158 0.57 6.38 -24.87
C ARG A 158 1.51 5.32 -24.32
N THR A 159 1.02 4.08 -24.20
CA THR A 159 1.83 2.93 -23.77
C THR A 159 2.67 2.44 -24.95
N ARG A 160 3.93 2.87 -25.06
CA ARG A 160 4.87 2.30 -26.04
C ARG A 160 5.65 1.16 -25.37
N GLN A 161 5.49 -0.06 -25.87
CA GLN A 161 6.20 -1.24 -25.38
C GLN A 161 7.67 -1.18 -25.85
N LEU A 162 8.54 -0.54 -25.07
CA LEU A 162 9.98 -0.60 -25.35
C LEU A 162 10.54 -1.91 -24.77
N ARG A 163 10.97 -2.82 -25.65
CA ARG A 163 11.81 -3.97 -25.28
C ARG A 163 13.09 -3.41 -24.66
N LEU A 164 13.32 -3.68 -23.38
CA LEU A 164 14.58 -3.36 -22.74
C LEU A 164 15.68 -4.17 -23.45
N LYS A 165 16.56 -3.50 -24.20
CA LYS A 165 17.84 -4.09 -24.61
C LYS A 165 18.52 -4.57 -23.33
N GLY A 166 18.80 -5.87 -23.25
CA GLY A 166 19.36 -6.51 -22.07
C GLY A 166 20.56 -5.71 -21.56
N VAL A 167 20.57 -5.41 -20.26
CA VAL A 167 21.79 -4.98 -19.58
C VAL A 167 22.81 -6.07 -19.85
N LYS A 168 23.85 -5.76 -20.64
CA LYS A 168 24.97 -6.68 -20.85
C LYS A 168 25.43 -7.13 -19.45
N LYS A 169 25.34 -8.44 -19.19
CA LYS A 169 25.95 -9.06 -18.00
C LYS A 169 27.37 -8.51 -17.93
N ARG A 170 27.73 -7.81 -16.84
CA ARG A 170 29.14 -7.53 -16.57
C ARG A 170 29.84 -8.88 -16.58
N ALA A 171 30.77 -9.06 -17.51
CA ALA A 171 31.61 -10.25 -17.54
C ALA A 171 32.26 -10.38 -16.15
N LYS A 172 32.26 -11.60 -15.60
CA LYS A 172 33.06 -11.90 -14.42
C LYS A 172 34.52 -11.59 -14.78
N PRO A 173 35.31 -10.93 -13.92
CA PRO A 173 36.73 -10.82 -14.16
C PRO A 173 37.29 -12.24 -14.22
N THR A 174 37.92 -12.57 -15.34
CA THR A 174 38.76 -13.75 -15.48
C THR A 174 39.80 -13.67 -14.37
N LYS A 175 39.81 -14.66 -13.46
CA LYS A 175 40.95 -14.81 -12.55
C LYS A 175 42.16 -15.13 -13.43
N ALA A 176 43.15 -14.26 -13.43
CA ALA A 176 44.47 -14.61 -13.90
C ALA A 176 45.12 -15.50 -12.82
N PHE A 177 45.47 -16.71 -13.19
CA PHE A 177 46.52 -17.52 -12.59
C PHE A 177 47.28 -18.17 -13.75
#